data_AF-A0A2N1QQF7-F1
#
_entry.id   AF-A0A2N1QQF7-F1
#
_cell.length_a   1.000
_cell.length_b   1.000
_cell.length_c   1.000
_cell.angle_alpha   90.00
_cell.angle_beta   90.00
_cell.angle_gamma   90.00
#
_symmetry.space_group_name_H-M   'P 1'
#
loop_
_entity.id
_entity.type
_entity.pdbx_description
1 polymer ?
#
loop_
_entity_poly.entity_id
_entity_poly.type
_entity_poly.pdbx_seq_one_letter_code
_entity_poly.pdbx_strand_id
1 'polypeptide(L)'
;MRPFFRLPKEEFNILLEQSKLQIPVIKDRFGAPLEHELIEQRFIGKSLMRIVHLQKYKYHAMRWMFVFYNPDGSWYINSFNFDDKIKELF
;
A
#
# COMPACT_ATOMS: atom_id res chain seq x y z
N MET A 1 10.38 -3.75 9.08
CA MET A 1 9.63 -2.68 8.38
C MET A 1 10.02 -1.23 8.78
N ARG A 2 10.95 -0.98 9.73
CA ARG A 2 11.44 0.38 10.03
C ARG A 2 12.50 0.99 9.07
N PRO A 3 13.28 0.26 8.24
CA PRO A 3 14.40 0.89 7.54
C PRO A 3 14.03 1.72 6.28
N PHE A 4 12.76 1.75 5.84
CA PHE A 4 12.33 2.43 4.61
C PHE A 4 11.42 3.65 4.82
N PHE A 5 10.95 3.87 6.06
CA PHE A 5 10.08 4.99 6.42
C PHE A 5 10.91 6.08 7.07
N ARG A 6 11.27 7.12 6.30
CA ARG A 6 11.75 8.41 6.82
C ARG A 6 10.59 9.40 6.97
N LEU A 7 9.43 8.92 7.40
CA LEU A 7 8.33 9.81 7.79
C LEU A 7 8.60 10.33 9.21
N PRO A 8 8.24 11.59 9.52
CA PRO A 8 8.11 12.05 10.89
C PRO A 8 7.29 11.03 11.70
N LYS A 9 7.66 10.80 12.97
CA LYS A 9 6.97 9.83 13.83
C LYS A 9 5.47 10.10 13.90
N GLU A 10 5.09 11.37 13.85
CA GLU A 10 3.73 11.87 13.87
C GLU A 10 2.95 11.41 12.62
N GLU A 11 3.51 11.55 11.42
CA GLU A 11 2.87 11.09 10.17
C GLU A 11 2.75 9.57 10.13
N PHE A 12 3.77 8.85 10.59
CA PHE A 12 3.72 7.39 10.68
C PHE A 12 2.64 6.91 11.66
N ASN A 13 2.50 7.58 12.81
CA ASN A 13 1.47 7.25 13.79
C ASN A 13 0.07 7.57 13.26
N ILE A 14 -0.12 8.70 12.58
CA ILE A 14 -1.41 9.04 11.95
C ILE A 14 -1.79 7.98 10.92
N LEU A 15 -0.86 7.57 10.07
CA LEU A 15 -1.10 6.51 9.07
C LEU A 15 -1.42 5.16 9.72
N LEU A 16 -0.73 4.81 10.81
CA LEU A 16 -1.01 3.61 11.58
C LEU A 16 -2.41 3.64 12.21
N GLU A 17 -2.76 4.73 12.87
CA GLU A 17 -4.06 4.87 13.53
C GLU A 17 -5.21 4.88 12.51
N GLN A 18 -5.05 5.58 11.38
CA GLN A 18 -6.02 5.54 10.28
C GLN A 18 -6.15 4.14 9.67
N SER A 19 -5.05 3.41 9.51
CA SER A 19 -5.09 2.03 8.99
C SER A 19 -5.76 1.08 9.98
N LYS A 20 -5.48 1.21 11.28
CA LYS A 20 -6.08 0.39 12.35
C LYS A 20 -7.59 0.59 12.48
N LEU A 21 -8.10 1.80 12.24
CA LEU A 21 -9.55 2.06 12.27
C LEU A 21 -10.26 1.44 11.07
N GLN A 22 -9.60 1.34 9.92
CA GLN A 22 -10.19 0.82 8.68
C GLN A 22 -10.10 -0.70 8.56
N ILE A 23 -9.03 -1.33 9.08
CA ILE A 23 -8.83 -2.79 8.95
C ILE A 23 -9.98 -3.64 9.53
N PRO A 24 -10.57 -3.35 10.71
CA PRO A 24 -11.69 -4.13 11.25
C PRO A 24 -12.94 -4.02 10.38
N VAL A 25 -13.24 -2.81 9.89
CA VAL A 25 -14.38 -2.55 8.99
C VAL A 25 -14.19 -3.28 7.65
N ILE A 26 -12.95 -3.30 7.13
CA ILE A 26 -12.58 -4.06 5.94
C ILE A 26 -12.79 -5.55 6.18
N LYS A 27 -12.34 -6.09 7.31
CA LYS A 27 -12.47 -7.53 7.61
C LYS A 27 -13.93 -7.97 7.73
N ASP A 28 -14.78 -7.15 8.35
CA ASP A 28 -16.20 -7.45 8.50
C ASP A 28 -16.93 -7.44 7.14
N ARG A 29 -16.63 -6.46 6.28
CA ARG A 29 -17.24 -6.34 4.95
C ARG A 29 -16.67 -7.29 3.91
N PHE A 30 -15.35 -7.48 3.88
CA PHE A 30 -14.65 -8.20 2.81
C PHE A 30 -14.44 -9.69 3.15
N GLY A 31 -14.61 -10.05 4.42
CA GLY A 31 -14.42 -11.39 4.93
C GLY A 31 -12.96 -11.70 5.26
N ALA A 32 -12.65 -12.99 5.41
CA ALA A 32 -11.30 -13.42 5.74
C ALA A 32 -10.31 -13.06 4.60
N PRO A 33 -9.10 -12.58 4.94
CA PRO A 33 -8.04 -12.41 3.95
C PRO A 33 -7.60 -13.79 3.42
N LEU A 34 -7.38 -13.89 2.11
CA LEU A 34 -6.95 -15.11 1.45
C LEU A 34 -5.46 -15.07 1.10
N GLU A 35 -5.10 -14.31 0.07
CA GLU A 35 -3.74 -14.19 -0.44
C GLU A 35 -3.51 -12.78 -1.00
N HIS A 36 -2.27 -12.44 -1.33
CA HIS A 36 -1.96 -11.21 -2.04
C HIS A 36 -1.17 -11.51 -3.31
N GLU A 37 -1.36 -10.68 -4.32
CA GLU A 37 -0.77 -10.83 -5.65
C GLU A 37 -0.02 -9.56 -6.03
N LEU A 38 1.17 -9.69 -6.64
CA LEU A 38 1.88 -8.54 -7.23
C LEU A 38 1.30 -8.29 -8.62
N ILE A 39 0.66 -7.14 -8.81
CA ILE A 39 0.01 -6.78 -10.07
C ILE A 39 0.94 -5.95 -10.95
N GLU A 40 1.64 -4.99 -10.35
CA GLU A 40 2.53 -4.12 -11.11
C GLU A 40 3.77 -3.78 -10.27
N GLN A 41 4.92 -3.81 -10.92
CA GLN A 41 6.12 -3.14 -10.44
C GLN A 41 6.64 -2.26 -11.58
N ARG A 42 6.58 -0.95 -11.41
CA ARG A 42 6.93 0.01 -12.44
C ARG A 42 7.96 1.01 -11.94
N PHE A 43 9.09 1.09 -12.64
CA PHE A 43 10.07 2.15 -12.46
C PHE A 43 9.69 3.35 -13.32
N ILE A 44 9.79 4.55 -12.74
CA ILE A 44 9.59 5.83 -13.41
C ILE A 44 10.93 6.58 -13.32
N GLY A 45 11.70 6.48 -14.40
CA GLY A 45 13.09 6.91 -14.41
C GLY A 45 13.93 6.15 -13.39
N LYS A 46 14.92 6.84 -12.80
CA LYS A 46 15.81 6.27 -11.77
C LYS A 46 15.37 6.56 -10.33
N SER A 47 14.43 7.49 -10.17
CA SER A 47 14.11 8.09 -8.88
C SER A 47 12.75 7.66 -8.32
N LEU A 48 11.88 7.06 -9.12
CA LEU A 48 10.55 6.66 -8.66
C LEU A 48 10.27 5.20 -9.01
N MET A 49 9.59 4.51 -8.09
CA MET A 49 9.09 3.16 -8.31
C MET A 49 7.69 3.05 -7.72
N ARG A 50 6.76 2.49 -8.49
CA ARG A 50 5.42 2.14 -8.02
C ARG A 50 5.31 0.63 -7.92
N ILE A 51 4.77 0.14 -6.82
CA ILE A 51 4.41 -1.26 -6.62
C ILE A 51 2.91 -1.32 -6.34
N VAL A 52 2.20 -2.15 -7.09
CA VAL A 52 0.76 -2.38 -6.93
C VAL A 52 0.54 -3.85 -6.56
N HIS A 53 -0.12 -4.08 -5.43
CA HIS A 53 -0.55 -5.38 -4.97
C HIS A 53 -2.07 -5.48 -4.95
N LEU A 54 -2.60 -6.68 -5.17
CA LEU A 54 -4.00 -7.00 -4.95
C LEU A 54 -4.10 -7.94 -3.74
N GLN A 55 -4.70 -7.46 -2.67
CA GLN A 55 -5.08 -8.28 -1.53
C GLN A 55 -6.45 -8.91 -1.81
N LYS A 56 -6.52 -10.23 -1.85
CA LYS A 56 -7.76 -10.99 -1.99
C LYS A 56 -8.36 -11.22 -0.61
N TYR A 57 -9.66 -10.98 -0.51
CA TYR A 57 -10.50 -11.40 0.59
C TYR A 57 -11.61 -12.30 0.05
N LYS A 58 -12.35 -12.96 0.95
CA LYS A 58 -13.43 -13.88 0.57
C LYS A 58 -14.49 -13.27 -0.36
N TYR A 59 -14.87 -12.01 -0.15
CA TYR A 59 -15.97 -11.37 -0.89
C TYR A 59 -15.54 -10.19 -1.76
N HIS A 60 -14.34 -9.65 -1.54
CA HIS A 60 -13.85 -8.46 -2.21
C HIS A 60 -12.34 -8.53 -2.44
N ALA A 61 -11.85 -7.75 -3.40
CA ALA A 61 -10.43 -7.51 -3.57
C ALA A 61 -10.11 -6.07 -3.19
N MET A 62 -8.90 -5.86 -2.70
CA MET A 62 -8.40 -4.56 -2.30
C MET A 62 -7.07 -4.30 -2.98
N ARG A 63 -6.93 -3.15 -3.59
CA ARG A 63 -5.70 -2.71 -4.24
C ARG A 63 -4.84 -1.99 -3.22
N TRP A 64 -3.58 -2.38 -3.12
CA TRP A 64 -2.53 -1.69 -2.37
C TRP A 64 -1.56 -1.05 -3.36
N MET A 65 -1.26 0.22 -3.19
CA MET A 65 -0.32 0.97 -4.02
C MET A 65 0.75 1.60 -3.14
N PHE A 66 2.01 1.34 -3.47
CA PHE A 66 3.17 1.88 -2.81
C PHE A 66 3.98 2.69 -3.82
N VAL A 67 4.32 3.92 -3.46
CA VAL A 67 5.21 4.77 -4.23
C VAL A 67 6.49 4.95 -3.45
N PHE A 68 7.60 4.59 -4.08
CA PHE A 68 8.93 4.72 -3.56
C PHE A 68 9.68 5.83 -4.29
N TYR A 69 10.52 6.54 -3.54
CA TYR A 69 11.38 7.60 -4.04
C TYR A 69 12.85 7.29 -3.72
N ASN A 70 13.71 7.52 -4.69
CA ASN A 70 15.15 7.29 -4.62
C ASN A 70 15.92 8.59 -4.95
N PRO A 71 16.20 9.43 -3.93
CA PRO A 71 16.94 10.67 -4.09
C PRO A 71 18.46 10.46 -4.20
N ASP A 72 19.01 9.45 -3.52
CA ASP A 72 20.46 9.34 -3.22
C ASP A 72 21.01 7.92 -3.42
N GLY A 73 20.34 7.09 -4.20
CA GLY A 73 20.67 5.66 -4.39
C GLY A 73 19.91 4.73 -3.45
N SER A 74 19.24 5.25 -2.42
CA SER A 74 18.41 4.48 -1.49
C SER A 74 16.92 4.67 -1.76
N TRP A 75 16.15 3.59 -1.75
CA TRP A 75 14.69 3.64 -1.90
C TRP A 75 14.00 3.91 -0.56
N TYR A 76 13.09 4.90 -0.55
CA TYR A 76 12.26 5.25 0.60
C TYR A 76 10.79 5.18 0.20
N ILE A 77 9.90 4.83 1.15
CA ILE A 77 8.46 4.95 0.90
C ILE A 77 8.12 6.43 0.91
N ASN A 78 7.68 6.92 -0.25
CA ASN A 78 7.20 8.29 -0.42
C ASN A 78 5.73 8.40 -0.03
N SER A 79 4.91 7.43 -0.46
CA SER A 79 3.50 7.35 -0.08
C SER A 79 2.97 5.94 -0.29
N PHE A 80 1.86 5.62 0.37
CA PHE A 80 1.08 4.42 0.06
C PHE A 80 -0.42 4.70 0.20
N ASN A 81 -1.23 3.90 -0.48
CA ASN A 81 -2.68 3.97 -0.50
C ASN A 81 -3.22 2.53 -0.58
N PHE A 82 -4.39 2.30 -0.01
CA PHE A 82 -5.20 1.12 -0.29
C PHE A 82 -6.65 1.51 -0.56
N ASP A 83 -7.29 0.88 -1.53
CA ASP A 83 -8.68 1.13 -1.91
C ASP A 83 -9.33 -0.12 -2.55
N ASP A 84 -10.65 -0.09 -2.72
CA ASP A 84 -11.43 -1.12 -3.41
C ASP A 84 -11.77 -0.73 -4.86
N LYS A 85 -11.06 0.26 -5.44
CA LYS A 85 -11.30 0.75 -6.80
C LYS A 85 -10.64 -0.15 -7.84
N ILE A 86 -11.03 -1.42 -7.85
CA ILE A 86 -10.46 -2.46 -8.71
C ILE A 86 -10.58 -2.14 -10.20
N LYS A 87 -11.59 -1.37 -10.60
CA LYS A 87 -11.76 -0.91 -11.98
C LYS A 87 -10.58 -0.08 -12.51
N GLU A 88 -9.82 0.57 -11.63
CA GLU A 88 -8.64 1.37 -12.02
C GLU A 88 -7.39 0.50 -12.31
N LEU A 89 -7.50 -0.84 -12.25
CA LEU A 89 -6.44 -1.77 -12.65
C LEU A 89 -6.53 -2.18 -14.14
N PHE A 90 -7.60 -1.79 -14.84
CA PHE A 90 -7.88 -2.11 -16.24
C PHE A 90 -7.86 -0.83 -17.09
#